data_AF-A0A0G4HMJ0-F1
#
_entry.id   AF-A0A0G4HMJ0-F1
#
_cell.length_a   1.000
_cell.length_b   1.000
_cell.length_c   1.000
_cell.angle_alpha   90.00
_cell.angle_beta   90.00
_cell.angle_gamma   90.00
#
_symmetry.space_group_name_H-M   'P 1'
#
loop_
_entity.id
_entity.type
_entity.pdbx_description
1 polymer ?
#
loop_
_entity_poly.entity_id
_entity_poly.type
_entity_poly.pdbx_seq_one_letter_code
_entity_poly.pdbx_strand_id
1 'polypeptide(L)'
;MHEAYINGPTGMSLAGRAFLNPQKLSEVWVNVGWDVKDCQRWLEWSPVLSVSAEEYEQVMAAVRKEFEETPFGAASEVAMARFFKCCTLGITVMRAQQKIQNFNTRIEKALQKFPNVKLCVVDRGSEANGMWVDQRGSPMMLNRSNARQVGGRVMVDKYQAMGGPPMGYNIVFEVGHQVEGWPQVQMRPAVPQPQTM
;
A
#
# COMPACT_ATOMS: atom_id res chain seq x y z
N MET A 1 -17.63 -10.30 15.43
CA MET A 1 -16.29 -9.71 15.61
C MET A 1 -16.27 -8.42 14.79
N HIS A 2 -16.52 -7.28 15.43
CA HIS A 2 -16.48 -5.98 14.76
C HIS A 2 -15.01 -5.55 14.66
N GLU A 3 -14.43 -5.60 13.46
CA GLU A 3 -13.17 -4.87 13.20
C GLU A 3 -13.48 -3.38 13.41
N ALA A 4 -12.96 -2.83 14.51
CA ALA A 4 -12.99 -1.41 14.77
C ALA A 4 -12.25 -0.70 13.62
N TYR A 5 -12.96 0.16 12.89
CA TYR A 5 -12.38 1.08 11.93
C TYR A 5 -11.38 1.99 12.66
N ILE A 6 -10.09 1.67 12.54
CA ILE A 6 -9.01 2.49 13.10
C ILE A 6 -8.94 3.75 12.25
N ASN A 7 -9.53 4.82 12.76
CA ASN A 7 -9.35 6.20 12.32
C ASN A 7 -7.96 6.71 12.75
N GLY A 8 -6.91 6.19 12.09
CA GLY A 8 -5.53 6.71 12.11
C GLY A 8 -5.02 6.80 10.67
N PRO A 9 -3.89 7.48 10.39
CA PRO A 9 -3.48 7.82 9.03
C PRO A 9 -3.50 6.57 8.15
N THR A 10 -4.43 6.60 7.20
CA THR A 10 -5.06 5.50 6.46
C THR A 10 -4.12 4.69 5.55
N GLY A 11 -2.81 4.91 5.62
CA GLY A 11 -1.83 4.26 4.74
C GLY A 11 -1.48 2.83 5.17
N MET A 12 -1.28 2.57 6.47
CA MET A 12 -0.76 1.28 6.94
C MET A 12 -1.82 0.17 7.02
N SER A 13 -3.09 0.51 7.25
CA SER A 13 -4.19 -0.48 7.32
C SER A 13 -4.52 -1.10 5.95
N LEU A 14 -4.03 -0.48 4.88
CA LEU A 14 -4.20 -0.92 3.50
C LEU A 14 -3.05 -1.80 3.01
N ALA A 15 -1.93 -1.86 3.74
CA ALA A 15 -0.83 -2.75 3.44
C ALA A 15 -1.28 -4.22 3.51
N GLY A 16 -0.76 -5.05 2.60
CA GLY A 16 -1.13 -6.46 2.50
C GLY A 16 -2.50 -6.68 1.89
N ARG A 17 -2.94 -5.76 1.02
CA ARG A 17 -4.18 -5.89 0.25
C ARG A 17 -3.90 -5.67 -1.22
N ALA A 18 -4.69 -6.32 -2.06
CA ALA A 18 -4.73 -6.05 -3.48
C ALA A 18 -5.92 -5.13 -3.83
N PHE A 19 -5.75 -4.32 -4.88
CA PHE A 19 -6.69 -3.31 -5.33
C PHE A 19 -6.83 -3.35 -6.85
N LEU A 20 -8.05 -3.13 -7.36
CA LEU A 20 -8.29 -2.98 -8.79
C LEU A 20 -8.23 -1.52 -9.20
N ASN A 21 -7.51 -1.25 -10.28
CA ASN A 21 -7.46 0.08 -10.86
C ASN A 21 -8.71 0.31 -11.72
N PRO A 22 -9.63 1.23 -11.36
CA PRO A 22 -10.87 1.46 -12.09
C PRO A 22 -10.66 2.06 -13.48
N GLN A 23 -9.48 2.65 -13.74
CA GLN A 23 -9.13 3.22 -15.04
C GLN A 23 -8.38 2.22 -15.93
N LYS A 24 -7.80 1.17 -15.34
CA LYS A 24 -7.05 0.13 -16.05
C LYS A 24 -7.37 -1.23 -15.43
N LEU A 25 -8.45 -1.83 -15.90
CA LEU A 25 -8.93 -3.13 -15.42
C LEU A 25 -7.96 -4.29 -15.68
N SER A 26 -6.90 -4.06 -16.48
CA SER A 26 -5.78 -4.98 -16.67
C SER A 26 -4.67 -4.83 -15.63
N GLU A 27 -4.87 -4.06 -14.55
CA GLU A 27 -3.89 -3.88 -13.49
C GLU A 27 -4.43 -4.29 -12.13
N VAL A 28 -3.70 -5.17 -11.44
CA VAL A 28 -3.93 -5.50 -10.03
C VAL A 28 -2.79 -4.93 -9.19
N TRP A 29 -3.13 -4.09 -8.22
CA TRP A 29 -2.18 -3.37 -7.39
C TRP A 29 -2.06 -4.02 -6.03
N VAL A 30 -0.91 -4.61 -5.70
CA VAL A 30 -0.63 -5.19 -4.39
C VAL A 30 0.11 -4.17 -3.54
N ASN A 31 -0.55 -3.60 -2.53
CA ASN A 31 0.07 -2.66 -1.62
C ASN A 31 0.91 -3.40 -0.58
N VAL A 32 2.22 -3.17 -0.57
CA VAL A 32 3.14 -3.83 0.36
C VAL A 32 3.48 -2.97 1.58
N GLY A 33 3.00 -1.72 1.65
CA GLY A 33 3.23 -0.79 2.76
C GLY A 33 4.24 0.32 2.43
N TRP A 34 5.07 0.69 3.40
CA TRP A 34 6.04 1.80 3.29
C TRP A 34 7.48 1.31 3.40
N ASP A 35 8.46 2.12 3.03
CA ASP A 35 9.92 1.85 3.11
C ASP A 35 10.50 1.90 4.53
N VAL A 36 9.66 1.65 5.53
CA VAL A 36 10.01 1.60 6.95
C VAL A 36 10.01 0.15 7.40
N LYS A 37 11.09 -0.31 8.04
CA LYS A 37 11.22 -1.70 8.47
C LYS A 37 9.99 -2.16 9.27
N ASP A 38 9.53 -3.39 9.02
CA ASP A 38 8.40 -4.04 9.69
C ASP A 38 7.00 -3.42 9.42
N CYS A 39 6.95 -2.35 8.62
CA CYS A 39 5.71 -1.78 8.08
C CYS A 39 5.25 -2.46 6.79
N GLN A 40 5.92 -3.54 6.36
CA GLN A 40 5.50 -4.33 5.21
C GLN A 40 4.44 -5.36 5.59
N ARG A 41 3.55 -5.63 4.65
CA ARG A 41 2.61 -6.77 4.72
C ARG A 41 2.62 -7.47 3.37
N TRP A 42 2.88 -8.76 3.40
CA TRP A 42 2.98 -9.59 2.20
C TRP A 42 1.66 -10.33 2.04
N LEU A 43 1.03 -10.13 0.89
CA LEU A 43 -0.20 -10.84 0.54
C LEU A 43 0.14 -12.26 0.07
N GLU A 44 -0.77 -13.20 0.26
CA GLU A 44 -0.65 -14.54 -0.35
C GLU A 44 -0.97 -14.45 -1.86
N TRP A 45 -0.40 -15.36 -2.65
CA TRP A 45 -0.73 -15.43 -4.08
C TRP A 45 -2.23 -15.63 -4.30
N SER A 46 -2.76 -14.99 -5.34
CA SER A 46 -4.16 -15.12 -5.76
C SER A 46 -4.22 -15.42 -7.25
N PRO A 47 -5.14 -16.31 -7.71
CA PRO A 47 -5.28 -16.66 -9.12
C PRO A 47 -5.76 -15.51 -10.01
N VAL A 48 -6.23 -14.41 -9.42
CA VAL A 48 -6.56 -13.18 -10.17
C VAL A 48 -5.31 -12.53 -10.75
N LEU A 49 -4.14 -12.78 -10.17
CA LEU A 49 -2.86 -12.36 -10.71
C LEU A 49 -2.54 -13.32 -11.87
N SER A 50 -2.42 -12.82 -13.10
CA SER A 50 -2.07 -13.61 -14.30
C SER A 50 -0.70 -14.30 -14.26
N VAL A 51 0.02 -14.21 -13.14
CA VAL A 51 1.31 -14.87 -12.89
C VAL A 51 1.10 -16.17 -12.13
N SER A 52 2.00 -17.12 -12.33
CA SER A 52 2.00 -18.36 -11.56
C SER A 52 2.28 -18.07 -10.07
N ALA A 53 1.86 -18.98 -9.18
CA ALA A 53 2.17 -18.87 -7.75
C ALA A 53 3.69 -18.83 -7.51
N GLU A 54 4.46 -19.61 -8.27
CA GLU A 54 5.91 -19.62 -8.20
C GLU A 54 6.52 -18.28 -8.61
N GLU A 55 6.08 -17.72 -9.75
CA GLU A 55 6.53 -16.40 -10.22
C GLU A 55 6.18 -15.30 -9.20
N TYR A 56 5.00 -15.35 -8.61
CA TYR A 56 4.61 -14.42 -7.54
C TYR A 56 5.53 -14.50 -6.34
N GLU A 57 5.84 -15.70 -5.85
CA GLU A 57 6.77 -15.87 -4.73
C GLU A 57 8.17 -15.35 -5.08
N GLN A 58 8.63 -15.55 -6.33
CA GLN A 58 9.90 -14.98 -6.80
C GLN A 58 9.88 -13.44 -6.81
N VAL A 59 8.79 -12.83 -7.29
CA VAL A 59 8.58 -11.37 -7.26
C VAL A 59 8.62 -10.87 -5.82
N MET A 60 7.82 -11.48 -4.93
CA MET A 60 7.71 -11.04 -3.54
C MET A 60 9.00 -11.25 -2.76
N ALA A 61 9.74 -12.34 -3.02
CA ALA A 61 11.06 -12.57 -2.44
C ALA A 61 12.08 -11.52 -2.90
N ALA A 62 12.08 -11.17 -4.20
CA ALA A 62 12.97 -10.14 -4.74
C ALA A 62 12.67 -8.77 -4.11
N VAL A 63 11.40 -8.40 -3.98
CA VAL A 63 10.98 -7.15 -3.32
C VAL A 63 11.34 -7.19 -1.83
N ARG A 64 11.00 -8.27 -1.12
CA ARG A 64 11.26 -8.41 0.33
C ARG A 64 12.74 -8.24 0.66
N LYS A 65 13.62 -8.82 -0.14
CA LYS A 65 15.07 -8.66 0.01
C LYS A 65 15.50 -7.19 0.02
N GLU A 66 14.94 -6.37 -0.87
CA GLU A 66 15.26 -4.93 -0.90
C GLU A 66 14.76 -4.21 0.36
N PHE A 67 13.60 -4.61 0.90
CA PHE A 67 13.04 -4.07 2.15
C PHE A 67 13.80 -4.54 3.42
N GLU A 68 14.63 -5.58 3.36
CA GLU A 68 15.54 -5.91 4.47
C GLU A 68 16.62 -4.83 4.65
N GLU A 69 17.00 -4.17 3.55
CA GLU A 69 17.96 -3.05 3.51
C GLU A 69 17.26 -1.70 3.34
N THR A 70 16.28 -1.42 4.21
CA THR A 70 15.50 -0.16 4.17
C THR A 70 16.41 1.08 4.14
N PRO A 71 16.02 2.14 3.41
CA PRO A 71 16.82 3.37 3.30
C PRO A 71 17.05 4.06 4.65
N PHE A 72 16.15 3.82 5.62
CA PHE A 72 16.18 4.38 6.96
C PHE A 72 16.31 3.28 8.03
N GLY A 73 17.55 2.90 8.36
CA GLY A 73 17.85 2.10 9.55
C GLY A 73 18.17 2.98 10.76
N ALA A 74 18.21 2.39 11.96
CA ALA A 74 18.42 3.09 13.24
C ALA A 74 19.61 4.08 13.24
N ALA A 75 20.74 3.72 12.63
CA ALA A 75 21.90 4.61 12.54
C ALA A 75 21.64 5.87 11.67
N SER A 76 20.83 5.74 10.63
CA SER A 76 20.49 6.85 9.75
C SER A 76 19.39 7.76 10.30
N GLU A 77 18.47 7.21 11.10
CA GLU A 77 17.48 7.99 11.85
C GLU A 77 18.18 8.91 12.88
N VAL A 78 19.14 8.37 13.63
CA VAL A 78 19.96 9.13 14.58
C VAL A 78 20.75 10.24 13.87
N ALA A 79 21.30 9.97 12.69
CA ALA A 79 21.99 10.97 11.89
C ALA A 79 21.02 12.08 11.40
N MET A 80 19.87 11.72 10.82
CA MET A 80 18.89 12.72 10.37
C MET A 80 18.36 13.55 11.53
N ALA A 81 18.05 12.95 12.68
CA ALA A 81 17.60 13.66 13.88
C ALA A 81 18.63 14.68 14.36
N ARG A 82 19.94 14.38 14.27
CA ARG A 82 21.02 15.31 14.63
C ARG A 82 21.18 16.46 13.63
N PHE A 83 20.82 16.26 12.36
CA PHE A 83 20.85 17.29 11.31
C PHE A 83 19.52 18.04 11.14
N PHE A 84 18.49 17.76 11.93
CA PHE A 84 17.23 18.53 11.96
C PHE A 84 17.36 19.87 12.71
N LYS A 85 18.46 20.60 12.51
CA LYS A 85 18.58 22.03 12.87
C LYS A 85 18.12 22.87 11.68
N CYS A 86 17.54 24.05 11.93
CA CYS A 86 16.99 24.92 10.87
C CYS A 86 17.99 25.21 9.73
N CYS A 87 19.29 25.22 10.01
CA CYS A 87 20.35 25.48 9.03
C CYS A 87 20.71 24.28 8.13
N THR A 88 20.30 23.06 8.46
CA THR A 88 20.67 21.83 7.75
C THR A 88 19.47 21.05 7.21
N LEU A 89 18.27 21.62 7.33
CA LEU A 89 17.02 21.01 6.85
C LEU A 89 17.09 20.67 5.36
N GLY A 90 17.54 21.59 4.51
CA GLY A 90 17.64 21.37 3.06
C GLY A 90 18.56 20.20 2.69
N ILE A 91 19.74 20.12 3.30
CA ILE A 91 20.71 19.02 3.08
C ILE A 91 20.14 17.68 3.56
N THR A 92 19.43 17.69 4.69
CA THR A 92 18.80 16.48 5.25
C THR A 92 17.69 15.96 4.33
N VAL A 93 16.84 16.86 3.81
CA VAL A 93 15.78 16.50 2.86
C VAL A 93 16.36 15.94 1.56
N MET A 94 17.37 16.59 0.96
CA MET A 94 18.02 16.08 -0.26
C MET A 94 18.64 14.69 -0.05
N ARG A 95 19.31 14.47 1.09
CA ARG A 95 19.86 13.14 1.43
C ARG A 95 18.79 12.07 1.62
N ALA A 96 17.67 12.42 2.27
CA ALA A 96 16.53 11.51 2.42
C ALA A 96 15.94 11.15 1.05
N GLN A 97 15.72 12.15 0.18
CA GLN A 97 15.24 11.94 -1.19
C GLN A 97 16.18 11.04 -1.99
N GLN A 98 17.50 11.27 -1.93
CA GLN A 98 18.48 10.42 -2.63
C GLN A 98 18.41 8.96 -2.14
N LYS A 99 18.27 8.74 -0.84
CA LYS A 99 18.14 7.40 -0.27
C LYS A 99 16.87 6.69 -0.75
N ILE A 100 15.74 7.39 -0.77
CA ILE A 100 14.47 6.88 -1.29
C ILE A 100 14.59 6.57 -2.79
N GLN A 101 15.18 7.47 -3.59
CA GLN A 101 15.41 7.24 -5.02
C GLN A 101 16.30 6.02 -5.28
N ASN A 102 17.38 5.86 -4.52
CA ASN A 102 18.25 4.69 -4.61
C ASN A 102 17.48 3.42 -4.26
N PHE A 103 16.67 3.45 -3.20
CA PHE A 103 15.82 2.33 -2.79
C PHE A 103 14.82 1.94 -3.90
N ASN A 104 14.07 2.90 -4.44
CA ASN A 104 13.13 2.68 -5.54
C ASN A 104 13.84 2.08 -6.76
N THR A 105 15.01 2.60 -7.11
CA THR A 105 15.81 2.12 -8.24
C THR A 105 16.22 0.65 -8.06
N ARG A 106 16.55 0.21 -6.83
CA ARG A 106 16.90 -1.19 -6.58
C ARG A 106 15.69 -2.10 -6.73
N ILE A 107 14.53 -1.70 -6.20
CA ILE A 107 13.28 -2.46 -6.39
C ILE A 107 12.93 -2.54 -7.88
N GLU A 108 12.96 -1.43 -8.60
CA GLU A 108 12.70 -1.42 -10.05
C GLU A 108 13.64 -2.37 -10.80
N LYS A 109 14.95 -2.34 -10.49
CA LYS A 109 15.92 -3.29 -11.07
C LYS A 109 15.63 -4.74 -10.71
N ALA A 110 15.18 -5.01 -9.49
CA ALA A 110 14.77 -6.36 -9.08
C ALA A 110 13.55 -6.84 -9.87
N LEU A 111 12.61 -5.93 -10.16
CA LEU A 111 11.39 -6.20 -10.90
C LEU A 111 11.57 -6.29 -12.42
N GLN A 112 12.63 -5.71 -12.99
CA GLN A 112 12.90 -5.75 -14.45
C GLN A 112 12.93 -7.16 -15.07
N LYS A 113 13.12 -8.20 -14.26
CA LYS A 113 13.10 -9.61 -14.69
C LYS A 113 11.69 -10.14 -14.95
N PHE A 114 10.66 -9.42 -14.50
CA PHE A 114 9.25 -9.80 -14.58
C PHE A 114 8.52 -8.79 -15.47
N PRO A 115 8.31 -9.09 -16.77
CA PRO A 115 7.90 -8.10 -17.76
C PRO A 115 6.52 -7.48 -17.51
N ASN A 116 5.65 -8.18 -16.75
CA ASN A 116 4.30 -7.74 -16.43
C ASN A 116 4.18 -7.19 -15.00
N VAL A 117 5.31 -6.87 -14.35
CA VAL A 117 5.34 -6.36 -12.97
C VAL A 117 6.11 -5.06 -12.90
N LYS A 118 5.53 -4.05 -12.26
CA LYS A 118 6.18 -2.76 -12.05
C LYS A 118 5.95 -2.24 -10.64
N LEU A 119 6.87 -1.40 -10.18
CA LEU A 119 6.69 -0.63 -8.96
C LEU A 119 5.88 0.64 -9.26
N CYS A 120 4.89 0.95 -8.42
CA CYS A 120 4.26 2.26 -8.38
C CYS A 120 4.22 2.78 -6.95
N VAL A 121 4.88 3.91 -6.70
CA VAL A 121 4.91 4.57 -5.39
C VAL A 121 3.89 5.70 -5.39
N VAL A 122 2.95 5.64 -4.43
CA VAL A 122 1.91 6.65 -4.25
C VAL A 122 2.16 7.38 -2.94
N ASP A 123 2.71 8.58 -3.03
CA ASP A 123 3.07 9.40 -1.87
C ASP A 123 1.92 10.27 -1.36
N ARG A 124 0.87 10.46 -2.17
CA ARG A 124 -0.31 11.26 -1.83
C ARG A 124 -1.59 10.59 -2.30
N GLY A 125 -2.60 10.56 -1.43
CA GLY A 125 -3.97 10.22 -1.83
C GLY A 125 -4.48 11.25 -2.84
N SER A 126 -5.12 10.77 -3.91
CA SER A 126 -5.73 11.60 -4.96
C SER A 126 -7.19 11.23 -5.12
N GLU A 127 -8.07 12.21 -5.31
CA GLU A 127 -9.48 11.98 -5.64
C GLU A 127 -9.70 11.71 -7.13
N ALA A 128 -8.71 12.05 -7.96
CA ALA A 128 -8.84 12.06 -9.41
C ALA A 128 -8.95 10.66 -10.04
N ASN A 129 -8.84 9.58 -9.24
CA ASN A 129 -8.63 8.23 -9.75
C ASN A 129 -9.78 7.25 -9.48
N GLY A 130 -10.96 7.72 -9.03
CA GLY A 130 -12.21 6.94 -9.09
C GLY A 130 -12.46 5.91 -7.98
N MET A 131 -13.26 4.87 -8.28
CA MET A 131 -13.70 3.81 -7.35
C MET A 131 -12.68 2.68 -7.24
N TRP A 132 -11.56 2.90 -6.55
CA TRP A 132 -10.65 1.78 -6.22
C TRP A 132 -11.36 0.80 -5.29
N VAL A 133 -11.25 -0.49 -5.56
CA VAL A 133 -11.89 -1.54 -4.76
C VAL A 133 -10.83 -2.52 -4.27
N ASP A 134 -10.79 -2.73 -2.96
CA ASP A 134 -9.89 -3.71 -2.35
C ASP A 134 -10.39 -5.15 -2.57
N GLN A 135 -9.51 -6.13 -2.36
CA GLN A 135 -9.84 -7.56 -2.54
C GLN A 135 -11.01 -8.09 -1.70
N ARG A 136 -11.49 -7.33 -0.71
CA ARG A 136 -12.67 -7.66 0.09
C ARG A 136 -13.95 -7.05 -0.51
N GLY A 137 -13.86 -6.40 -1.66
CA GLY A 137 -14.97 -5.67 -2.29
C GLY A 137 -15.24 -4.32 -1.64
N SER A 138 -14.35 -3.83 -0.77
CA SER A 138 -14.56 -2.54 -0.09
C SER A 138 -14.04 -1.39 -0.96
N PRO A 139 -14.88 -0.37 -1.26
CA PRO A 139 -14.40 0.80 -1.97
C PRO A 139 -13.40 1.57 -1.10
N MET A 140 -12.34 2.07 -1.71
CA MET A 140 -11.41 2.98 -1.08
C MET A 140 -12.06 4.34 -0.91
N MET A 141 -12.19 4.76 0.33
CA MET A 141 -12.73 6.07 0.68
C MET A 141 -11.62 6.95 1.26
N LEU A 142 -11.50 8.17 0.77
CA LEU A 142 -10.72 9.21 1.44
C LEU A 142 -11.56 9.76 2.58
N ASN A 143 -11.03 9.64 3.79
CA ASN A 143 -11.62 10.29 4.94
C ASN A 143 -11.25 11.79 4.90
N ARG A 144 -12.09 12.63 4.30
CA ARG A 144 -11.98 14.09 4.43
C ARG A 144 -12.49 14.50 5.81
N SER A 145 -11.73 14.23 6.86
CA SER A 145 -12.02 14.77 8.18
C SER A 145 -11.37 16.15 8.32
N ASN A 146 -12.02 17.20 7.78
CA ASN A 146 -11.79 18.58 8.21
C ASN A 146 -12.91 18.98 9.17
N ALA A 147 -12.93 18.41 10.37
CA ALA A 147 -13.80 18.91 11.43
C ALA A 147 -13.28 20.28 11.87
N ARG A 148 -13.70 21.36 11.21
CA ARG A 148 -13.51 22.72 11.74
C ARG A 148 -14.57 22.95 12.81
N GLN A 149 -14.12 23.06 14.06
CA GLN A 149 -14.97 23.51 15.15
C GLN A 149 -15.20 25.03 14.98
N VAL A 150 -16.35 25.43 14.45
CA VAL A 150 -16.75 26.85 14.38
C VAL A 150 -17.89 27.04 15.36
N GLY A 151 -17.67 27.84 16.42
CA GLY A 151 -18.69 28.17 17.40
C GLY A 151 -19.15 27.02 18.31
N GLY A 152 -18.28 26.06 18.63
CA GLY A 152 -18.58 24.98 19.58
C GLY A 152 -19.45 23.84 19.04
N ARG A 153 -19.89 23.91 17.77
CA ARG A 153 -20.54 22.78 17.07
C ARG A 153 -19.54 22.09 16.15
N VAL A 154 -19.43 20.77 16.30
CA VAL A 154 -18.71 19.93 15.32
C VAL A 154 -19.64 19.74 14.13
N MET A 155 -19.44 20.55 13.08
CA MET A 155 -20.05 20.28 11.78
C MET A 155 -19.25 19.15 11.14
N VAL A 156 -19.77 17.92 11.23
CA VAL A 156 -19.21 16.78 10.49
C VAL A 156 -19.69 16.92 9.05
N ASP A 157 -19.00 17.72 8.24
CA ASP A 157 -19.15 17.68 6.79
C ASP A 157 -18.54 16.37 6.29
N LYS A 158 -19.35 15.30 6.38
CA LYS A 158 -18.97 13.91 6.14
C LYS A 158 -18.93 13.61 4.64
N TYR A 159 -18.18 14.40 3.88
CA TYR A 159 -17.96 14.10 2.46
C TYR A 159 -16.84 13.06 2.35
N GLN A 160 -17.21 11.78 2.38
CA GLN A 160 -16.29 10.72 1.96
C GLN A 160 -16.08 10.89 0.44
N ALA A 161 -14.90 11.36 0.04
CA ALA A 161 -14.54 11.40 -1.38
C ALA A 161 -14.05 10.00 -1.78
N MET A 162 -14.37 9.57 -3.02
CA MET A 162 -13.81 8.34 -3.55
C MET A 162 -12.28 8.47 -3.62
N GLY A 163 -11.58 7.48 -3.08
CA GLY A 163 -10.15 7.52 -2.94
C GLY A 163 -9.42 6.97 -4.15
N GLY A 164 -8.23 7.50 -4.39
CA GLY A 164 -7.30 7.02 -5.39
C GLY A 164 -6.51 5.79 -4.93
N PRO A 165 -5.42 5.44 -5.65
CA PRO A 165 -4.66 4.25 -5.34
C PRO A 165 -4.16 4.26 -3.89
N PRO A 166 -4.01 3.06 -3.28
CA PRO A 166 -3.50 2.95 -1.93
C PRO A 166 -2.11 3.58 -1.81
N MET A 167 -1.94 4.44 -0.81
CA MET A 167 -0.66 5.10 -0.56
C MET A 167 0.41 4.08 -0.16
N GLY A 168 1.65 4.39 -0.50
CA GLY A 168 2.81 3.53 -0.24
C GLY A 168 3.34 2.86 -1.51
N TYR A 169 4.02 1.74 -1.32
CA TYR A 169 4.65 0.93 -2.35
C TYR A 169 3.63 -0.08 -2.88
N ASN A 170 3.33 0.02 -4.16
CA ASN A 170 2.42 -0.89 -4.85
C ASN A 170 3.20 -1.68 -5.89
N ILE A 171 3.10 -3.01 -5.80
CA ILE A 171 3.57 -3.91 -6.83
C ILE A 171 2.40 -4.13 -7.78
N VAL A 172 2.51 -3.59 -8.99
CA VAL A 172 1.44 -3.61 -9.98
C VAL A 172 1.69 -4.77 -10.93
N PHE A 173 0.72 -5.69 -10.97
CA PHE A 173 0.69 -6.81 -11.90
C PHE A 173 -0.21 -6.46 -13.07
N GLU A 174 0.33 -6.53 -14.29
CA GLU A 174 -0.45 -6.43 -15.52
C GLU A 174 -1.04 -7.81 -15.84
N VAL A 175 -2.36 -7.88 -15.73
CA VAL A 175 -3.13 -9.07 -16.00
C VAL A 175 -3.65 -8.97 -17.43
N GLY A 176 -3.26 -9.92 -18.29
CA GLY A 176 -3.50 -9.88 -19.74
C GLY A 176 -4.98 -9.95 -20.18
N HIS A 177 -5.90 -9.76 -19.24
CA HIS A 177 -7.35 -9.72 -19.39
C HIS A 177 -7.93 -8.62 -18.49
N GLN A 178 -9.17 -8.21 -18.74
CA GLN A 178 -9.85 -7.25 -17.86
C GLN A 178 -10.42 -7.96 -16.62
N VAL A 179 -10.10 -7.43 -15.44
CA VAL A 179 -10.67 -7.88 -14.16
C VAL A 179 -11.85 -6.97 -13.83
N GLU A 180 -13.06 -7.43 -14.14
CA GLU A 180 -14.30 -6.67 -13.90
C GLU A 180 -14.71 -6.65 -12.42
N GLY A 181 -14.12 -7.52 -11.60
CA GLY A 181 -14.35 -7.58 -10.16
C GLY A 181 -13.50 -8.64 -9.49
N TRP A 182 -13.46 -8.62 -8.16
CA TRP A 182 -12.77 -9.66 -7.42
C TRP A 182 -13.49 -10.99 -7.59
N PRO A 183 -12.77 -12.10 -7.85
CA PRO A 183 -13.37 -13.42 -7.80
C PRO A 183 -14.01 -13.56 -6.42
N GLN A 184 -15.29 -13.96 -6.39
CA GLN A 184 -15.96 -14.17 -5.10
C GLN A 184 -15.12 -15.18 -4.32
N VAL A 185 -14.51 -14.72 -3.23
CA VAL A 185 -13.83 -15.59 -2.30
C VAL A 185 -14.91 -16.55 -1.84
N GLN A 186 -14.89 -17.79 -2.34
CA GLN A 186 -15.72 -18.85 -1.77
C GLN A 186 -15.32 -18.88 -0.30
N MET A 187 -16.19 -18.36 0.56
CA MET A 187 -15.94 -18.36 1.99
C MET A 187 -15.68 -19.82 2.33
N ARG A 188 -14.44 -20.16 2.73
CA ARG A 188 -14.18 -21.49 3.27
C ARG A 188 -15.21 -21.68 4.38
N PRO A 189 -16.00 -22.76 4.37
CA PRO A 189 -16.94 -23.02 5.44
C PRO A 189 -16.15 -22.92 6.75
N ALA A 190 -16.69 -22.15 7.69
CA ALA A 190 -16.04 -21.92 8.97
C ALA A 190 -15.64 -23.29 9.55
N VAL A 191 -14.35 -23.45 9.87
CA VAL A 191 -13.88 -24.67 10.56
C VAL A 191 -14.72 -24.77 11.83
N PRO A 192 -15.51 -25.84 12.03
CA PRO A 192 -16.33 -25.96 13.22
C PRO A 192 -15.42 -25.87 14.43
N GLN A 193 -15.68 -24.89 15.30
CA GLN A 193 -14.89 -24.76 16.52
C GLN A 193 -15.06 -26.04 17.34
N PRO A 194 -13.96 -26.60 17.89
CA PRO A 194 -14.07 -27.75 18.77
C PRO A 194 -15.01 -27.39 19.91
N GLN A 195 -16.07 -28.17 20.07
CA GLN A 195 -16.97 -28.03 21.20
C GLN A 195 -16.15 -28.35 22.45
N THR A 196 -15.88 -27.33 23.27
CA THR A 196 -15.39 -27.55 24.63
C THR A 196 -16.50 -28.25 25.40
N MET A 197 -16.26 -29.52 25.72
CA MET A 197 -17.04 -30.27 26.72
C MET A 197 -16.68 -29.82 28.13
#